data_AF-A0A9P1BZW1-F1
#
_entry.id   AF-A0A9P1BZW1-F1
#
_cell.length_a   1.000
_cell.length_b   1.000
_cell.length_c   1.000
_cell.angle_alpha   90.00
_cell.angle_beta   90.00
_cell.angle_gamma   90.00
#
_symmetry.space_group_name_H-M   'P 1'
#
loop_
_entity.id
_entity.type
_entity.pdbx_description
1 polymer ?
#
loop_
_entity_poly.entity_id
_entity_poly.type
_entity_poly.pdbx_seq_one_letter_code
_entity_poly.pdbx_strand_id
1 'polypeptide(L)'
;AKGIEQLAKEVETGASRLMLDAQQHKKLVRVVDIVVLKLRPSDGSRLLVEFKEQFPDGRERETLRLPGTKKEPHENARQTSERILREMMNMDPSMVSFDFTAVERQEEETDSPSFPGVTTVYRKELVECKVATTEKVGLPAMSQWNATDPQGNTKFFTWLTDAEAEAKKVKLKVQGSHISTLVRAPIGLDEEALKEYLVSHSIDVKKFGQDGTKSLKEFSSELIKGETRLLQVSSGEILVITEVVMLILHNPESKETLVQTAQMWPDGKTSHQARIPGAKRRPDENQFLCARRILKRQLEIDENAVRISQDVGYIEEDRSSKGYPGLKTVYRKRVIKGEVIPNA
;
A
#
# COMPACT_ATOMS: atom_id res chain seq x y z
N ALA A 1 -3.63 -5.20 -24.31
CA ALA A 1 -3.80 -5.89 -23.02
C ALA A 1 -2.44 -6.30 -22.47
N LYS A 2 -2.30 -6.41 -21.15
CA LYS A 2 -1.09 -6.85 -20.45
C LYS A 2 -1.14 -8.36 -20.19
N GLY A 3 0.03 -9.01 -20.10
CA GLY A 3 0.18 -10.45 -19.86
C GLY A 3 0.21 -10.84 -18.37
N ILE A 4 0.18 -12.16 -18.09
CA ILE A 4 0.20 -12.70 -16.72
C ILE A 4 1.51 -12.36 -15.99
N GLU A 5 2.63 -12.29 -16.71
CA GLU A 5 3.94 -11.91 -16.16
C GLU A 5 3.92 -10.46 -15.68
N GLN A 6 3.21 -9.58 -16.40
CA GLN A 6 3.03 -8.19 -15.99
C GLN A 6 2.10 -8.07 -14.80
N LEU A 7 1.05 -8.90 -14.71
CA LEU A 7 0.20 -8.96 -13.52
C LEU A 7 1.01 -9.45 -12.30
N ALA A 8 1.77 -10.53 -12.45
CA ALA A 8 2.63 -11.07 -11.41
C ALA A 8 3.63 -10.02 -10.93
N LYS A 9 4.25 -9.27 -11.86
CA LYS A 9 5.12 -8.14 -11.53
C LYS A 9 4.39 -7.04 -10.78
N GLU A 10 3.18 -6.64 -11.18
CA GLU A 10 2.39 -5.63 -10.45
C GLU A 10 2.04 -6.08 -9.02
N VAL A 11 1.79 -7.38 -8.83
CA VAL A 11 1.53 -7.95 -7.49
C VAL A 11 2.81 -8.01 -6.66
N GLU A 12 3.92 -8.43 -7.25
CA GLU A 12 5.22 -8.54 -6.58
C GLU A 12 5.75 -7.17 -6.14
N THR A 13 5.67 -6.16 -7.01
CA THR A 13 6.04 -4.78 -6.64
C THR A 13 5.01 -4.17 -5.70
N GLY A 14 3.77 -4.68 -5.71
CA GLY A 14 2.61 -4.19 -4.97
C GLY A 14 1.99 -2.93 -5.56
N ALA A 15 2.19 -2.69 -6.85
CA ALA A 15 1.39 -1.75 -7.64
C ALA A 15 -0.07 -2.21 -7.78
N SER A 16 -0.33 -3.50 -7.55
CA SER A 16 -1.66 -4.05 -7.32
C SER A 16 -1.59 -5.20 -6.31
N ARG A 17 -2.74 -5.69 -5.86
CA ARG A 17 -2.84 -6.87 -4.99
C ARG A 17 -3.96 -7.79 -5.47
N LEU A 18 -3.87 -9.06 -5.12
CA LEU A 18 -4.97 -10.00 -5.34
C LEU A 18 -5.68 -10.23 -4.01
N MET A 19 -7.01 -10.05 -4.01
CA MET A 19 -7.86 -10.22 -2.84
C MET A 19 -9.07 -11.07 -3.21
N LEU A 20 -9.70 -11.71 -2.22
CA LEU A 20 -10.98 -12.38 -2.41
C LEU A 20 -12.10 -11.40 -2.06
N ASP A 21 -13.13 -11.35 -2.89
CA ASP A 21 -14.39 -10.70 -2.52
C ASP A 21 -15.26 -11.67 -1.73
N ALA A 22 -15.45 -11.39 -0.43
CA ALA A 22 -16.20 -12.28 0.45
C ALA A 22 -17.71 -12.37 0.11
N GLN A 23 -18.25 -11.50 -0.74
CA GLN A 23 -19.64 -11.60 -1.20
C GLN A 23 -19.85 -12.72 -2.22
N GLN A 24 -18.78 -13.15 -2.89
CA GLN A 24 -18.86 -14.13 -3.98
C GLN A 24 -17.85 -15.25 -3.74
N HIS A 25 -18.33 -16.49 -3.74
CA HIS A 25 -17.48 -17.64 -3.43
C HIS A 25 -16.27 -17.70 -4.38
N LYS A 26 -15.06 -17.58 -3.80
CA LYS A 26 -13.77 -17.64 -4.51
C LYS A 26 -13.60 -16.62 -5.64
N LYS A 27 -14.31 -15.49 -5.61
CA LYS A 27 -14.07 -14.41 -6.57
C LYS A 27 -12.76 -13.71 -6.24
N LEU A 28 -11.77 -13.89 -7.10
CA LEU A 28 -10.49 -13.19 -7.04
C LEU A 28 -10.61 -11.83 -7.73
N VAL A 29 -10.19 -10.77 -7.06
CA VAL A 29 -10.17 -9.42 -7.62
C VAL A 29 -8.77 -8.83 -7.54
N ARG A 30 -8.43 -8.03 -8.54
CA ARG A 30 -7.21 -7.21 -8.56
C ARG A 30 -7.50 -5.86 -7.92
N VAL A 31 -6.81 -5.52 -6.85
CA VAL A 31 -6.99 -4.27 -6.10
C VAL A 31 -5.88 -3.29 -6.44
N VAL A 32 -6.25 -2.05 -6.72
CA VAL A 32 -5.32 -0.96 -7.03
C VAL A 32 -5.66 0.24 -6.17
N ASP A 33 -4.67 0.77 -5.44
CA ASP A 33 -4.83 1.99 -4.67
C ASP A 33 -4.58 3.21 -5.58
N ILE A 34 -5.47 4.21 -5.53
CA ILE A 34 -5.42 5.44 -6.32
C ILE A 34 -5.55 6.62 -5.36
N VAL A 35 -4.82 7.70 -5.61
CA VAL A 35 -5.04 8.99 -4.95
C VAL A 35 -5.64 9.96 -5.95
N VAL A 36 -6.64 10.70 -5.51
CA VAL A 36 -7.40 11.66 -6.30
C VAL A 36 -7.44 12.98 -5.54
N LEU A 37 -7.15 14.10 -6.21
CA LEU A 37 -7.15 15.42 -5.60
C LEU A 37 -8.45 16.16 -5.90
N LYS A 38 -9.09 16.66 -4.83
CA LYS A 38 -10.19 17.63 -4.91
C LYS A 38 -9.60 19.03 -4.76
N LEU A 39 -9.02 19.53 -5.85
CA LEU A 39 -8.37 20.83 -5.87
C LEU A 39 -9.39 21.95 -6.01
N ARG A 40 -9.39 22.86 -5.04
CA ARG A 40 -10.25 24.04 -4.99
C ARG A 40 -9.44 25.33 -4.87
N PRO A 41 -9.95 26.48 -5.35
CA PRO A 41 -9.42 27.78 -4.94
C PRO A 41 -9.57 27.99 -3.43
N SER A 42 -8.96 29.04 -2.90
CA SER A 42 -9.03 29.40 -1.48
C SER A 42 -10.46 29.63 -0.98
N ASP A 43 -11.36 30.12 -1.84
CA ASP A 43 -12.78 30.34 -1.52
C ASP A 43 -13.64 29.06 -1.57
N GLY A 44 -13.08 27.94 -2.07
CA GLY A 44 -13.76 26.65 -2.18
C GLY A 44 -14.83 26.56 -3.28
N SER A 45 -15.03 27.61 -4.07
CA SER A 45 -16.21 27.80 -4.91
C SER A 45 -16.30 26.82 -6.10
N ARG A 46 -15.17 26.29 -6.57
CA ARG A 46 -15.07 25.38 -7.73
C ARG A 46 -14.06 24.27 -7.51
N LEU A 47 -14.14 23.22 -8.33
CA LEU A 47 -13.20 22.11 -8.46
C LEU A 47 -12.46 22.20 -9.79
N LEU A 48 -11.17 21.93 -9.76
CA LEU A 48 -10.38 21.73 -10.98
C LEU A 48 -10.59 20.31 -11.52
N VAL A 49 -11.10 20.19 -12.74
CA VAL A 49 -11.46 18.92 -13.39
C VAL A 49 -10.67 18.75 -14.69
N GLU A 50 -10.06 17.58 -14.88
CA GLU A 50 -9.43 17.17 -16.15
C GLU A 50 -10.55 16.84 -17.15
N PHE A 51 -10.74 17.69 -18.17
CA PHE A 51 -11.81 17.52 -19.16
C PHE A 51 -11.34 16.95 -20.51
N LYS A 52 -10.02 16.91 -20.75
CA LYS A 52 -9.45 16.39 -21.98
C LYS A 52 -7.98 15.99 -21.77
N GLU A 53 -7.54 14.98 -22.51
CA GLU A 53 -6.14 14.52 -22.59
C GLU A 53 -5.74 14.39 -24.07
N GLN A 54 -4.52 14.83 -24.40
CA GLN A 54 -3.90 14.69 -25.71
C GLN A 54 -2.59 13.91 -25.57
N PHE A 55 -2.43 12.85 -26.36
CA PHE A 55 -1.24 12.01 -26.37
C PHE A 55 -0.11 12.64 -27.23
N PRO A 56 1.15 12.22 -27.06
CA PRO A 56 2.27 12.69 -27.88
C PRO A 56 2.08 12.50 -29.39
N ASP A 57 1.27 11.52 -29.80
CA ASP A 57 0.93 11.25 -31.21
C ASP A 57 -0.24 12.10 -31.74
N GLY A 58 -0.72 13.06 -30.94
CA GLY A 58 -1.80 13.98 -31.28
C GLY A 58 -3.21 13.43 -31.07
N ARG A 59 -3.37 12.13 -30.75
CA ARG A 59 -4.70 11.58 -30.42
C ARG A 59 -5.26 12.28 -29.19
N GLU A 60 -6.57 12.48 -29.19
CA GLU A 60 -7.27 13.13 -28.08
C GLU A 60 -8.30 12.19 -27.46
N ARG A 61 -8.53 12.40 -26.17
CA ARG A 61 -9.54 11.69 -25.40
C ARG A 61 -10.24 12.69 -24.50
N GLU A 62 -11.56 12.75 -24.59
CA GLU A 62 -12.35 13.43 -23.58
C GLU A 62 -12.23 12.69 -22.25
N THR A 63 -11.94 13.43 -21.20
CA THR A 63 -11.92 12.95 -19.82
C THR A 63 -12.94 13.74 -19.03
N LEU A 64 -13.45 13.21 -17.92
CA LEU A 64 -14.29 13.98 -17.01
C LEU A 64 -14.04 13.45 -15.60
N ARG A 65 -12.85 13.77 -15.07
CA ARG A 65 -12.38 13.23 -13.79
C ARG A 65 -11.58 14.27 -13.01
N LEU A 66 -11.52 14.05 -11.71
CA LEU A 66 -10.58 14.76 -10.85
C LEU A 66 -9.14 14.29 -11.13
N PRO A 67 -8.12 15.16 -10.97
CA PRO A 67 -6.72 14.78 -11.10
C PRO A 67 -6.39 13.64 -10.15
N GLY A 68 -5.78 12.57 -10.66
CA GLY A 68 -5.51 11.40 -9.83
C GLY A 68 -4.66 10.36 -10.55
N THR A 69 -3.91 9.59 -9.76
CA THR A 69 -3.03 8.54 -10.30
C THR A 69 -2.93 7.37 -9.33
N LYS A 70 -2.37 6.26 -9.81
CA LYS A 70 -2.10 5.09 -8.96
C LYS A 70 -1.06 5.46 -7.92
N LYS A 71 -1.28 5.00 -6.69
CA LYS A 71 -0.32 5.10 -5.59
C LYS A 71 0.80 4.11 -5.85
N GLU A 72 2.04 4.59 -5.90
CA GLU A 72 3.18 3.68 -6.03
C GLU A 72 3.36 2.88 -4.72
N PRO A 73 3.97 1.69 -4.79
CA PRO A 73 4.18 0.81 -3.64
C PRO A 73 4.65 1.50 -2.35
N HIS A 74 5.64 2.38 -2.51
CA HIS A 74 6.36 3.07 -1.44
C HIS A 74 5.72 4.39 -1.02
N GLU A 75 4.71 4.86 -1.74
CA GLU A 75 4.06 6.14 -1.45
C GLU A 75 2.92 5.97 -0.46
N ASN A 76 2.75 6.97 0.40
CA ASN A 76 1.50 7.26 1.11
C ASN A 76 0.60 8.19 0.25
N ALA A 77 -0.56 8.62 0.78
CA ALA A 77 -1.43 9.52 0.04
C ALA A 77 -0.75 10.86 -0.24
N ARG A 78 -0.01 11.39 0.75
CA ARG A 78 0.74 12.64 0.63
C ARG A 78 1.79 12.64 -0.49
N GLN A 79 2.68 11.65 -0.53
CA GLN A 79 3.71 11.50 -1.56
C GLN A 79 3.06 11.39 -2.95
N THR A 80 1.97 10.62 -3.07
CA THR A 80 1.23 10.50 -4.33
C THR A 80 0.61 11.83 -4.74
N SER A 81 0.01 12.58 -3.80
CA SER A 81 -0.57 13.90 -4.05
C SER A 81 0.49 14.90 -4.52
N GLU A 82 1.64 14.94 -3.87
CA GLU A 82 2.78 15.76 -4.30
C GLU A 82 3.27 15.38 -5.70
N ARG A 83 3.33 14.08 -6.01
CA ARG A 83 3.71 13.60 -7.34
C ARG A 83 2.69 13.95 -8.41
N ILE A 84 1.38 13.88 -8.11
CA ILE A 84 0.33 14.38 -9.02
C ILE A 84 0.58 15.86 -9.35
N LEU A 85 0.83 16.70 -8.33
CA LEU A 85 1.09 18.11 -8.57
C LEU A 85 2.35 18.33 -9.43
N ARG A 86 3.46 17.64 -9.11
CA ARG A 86 4.73 17.83 -9.83
C ARG A 86 4.69 17.28 -11.25
N GLU A 87 4.29 16.02 -11.41
CA GLU A 87 4.39 15.30 -12.69
C GLU A 87 3.17 15.54 -13.57
N MET A 88 1.95 15.48 -13.04
CA MET A 88 0.75 15.63 -13.86
C MET A 88 0.41 17.10 -14.14
N MET A 89 0.68 17.96 -13.16
CA MET A 89 0.19 19.33 -13.16
C MET A 89 1.30 20.38 -13.28
N ASN A 90 2.59 20.00 -13.23
CA ASN A 90 3.71 20.93 -13.23
C ASN A 90 3.54 22.08 -12.21
N MET A 91 3.04 21.73 -11.02
CA MET A 91 2.83 22.61 -9.88
C MET A 91 3.78 22.24 -8.75
N ASP A 92 4.31 23.26 -8.07
CA ASP A 92 5.02 23.00 -6.82
C ASP A 92 4.00 22.67 -5.70
N PRO A 93 4.18 21.56 -4.96
CA PRO A 93 3.27 21.19 -3.88
C PRO A 93 3.12 22.25 -2.78
N SER A 94 4.10 23.13 -2.57
CA SER A 94 3.97 24.25 -1.62
C SER A 94 2.88 25.26 -2.00
N MET A 95 2.40 25.23 -3.25
CA MET A 95 1.27 26.05 -3.71
C MET A 95 -0.08 25.47 -3.29
N VAL A 96 -0.11 24.31 -2.65
CA VAL A 96 -1.34 23.59 -2.28
C VAL A 96 -1.30 23.21 -0.80
N SER A 97 -2.36 23.57 -0.09
CA SER A 97 -2.63 23.05 1.24
C SER A 97 -3.46 21.77 1.12
N PHE A 98 -3.02 20.71 1.80
CA PHE A 98 -3.66 19.39 1.78
C PHE A 98 -4.35 19.10 3.12
N ASP A 99 -5.54 18.51 3.06
CA ASP A 99 -6.20 17.94 4.23
C ASP A 99 -6.12 16.40 4.21
N PHE A 100 -5.19 15.84 4.99
CA PHE A 100 -5.06 14.40 5.19
C PHE A 100 -5.84 13.88 6.40
N THR A 101 -6.48 14.76 7.18
CA THR A 101 -7.26 14.38 8.36
C THR A 101 -8.63 13.83 7.99
N ALA A 102 -9.16 14.26 6.83
CA ALA A 102 -10.48 13.90 6.32
C ALA A 102 -10.44 13.16 4.97
N VAL A 103 -9.45 12.28 4.74
CA VAL A 103 -9.33 11.52 3.48
C VAL A 103 -10.53 10.59 3.29
N GLU A 104 -11.32 10.87 2.26
CA GLU A 104 -12.47 10.07 1.87
C GLU A 104 -12.00 8.85 1.06
N ARG A 105 -12.58 7.67 1.34
CA ARG A 105 -12.18 6.41 0.69
C ARG A 105 -13.33 5.78 -0.07
N GLN A 106 -13.10 5.45 -1.34
CA GLN A 106 -14.09 4.83 -2.23
C GLN A 106 -13.54 3.54 -2.84
N GLU A 107 -14.38 2.52 -2.97
CA GLU A 107 -14.08 1.36 -3.83
C GLU A 107 -14.91 1.45 -5.12
N GLU A 108 -14.28 1.16 -6.26
CA GLU A 108 -14.92 1.10 -7.57
C GLU A 108 -14.50 -0.17 -8.29
N GLU A 109 -15.46 -1.06 -8.52
CA GLU A 109 -15.26 -2.27 -9.31
C GLU A 109 -15.47 -1.98 -10.80
N THR A 110 -14.52 -2.40 -11.64
CA THR A 110 -14.60 -2.27 -13.09
C THR A 110 -13.66 -3.25 -13.79
N ASP A 111 -13.96 -3.56 -15.05
CA ASP A 111 -13.07 -4.34 -15.90
C ASP A 111 -11.92 -3.45 -16.39
N SER A 112 -10.70 -3.81 -16.01
CA SER A 112 -9.53 -3.07 -16.46
C SER A 112 -9.21 -3.40 -17.92
N PRO A 113 -9.12 -2.41 -18.82
CA PRO A 113 -8.64 -2.65 -20.19
C PRO A 113 -7.21 -3.22 -20.24
N SER A 114 -6.43 -3.01 -19.17
CA SER A 114 -5.08 -3.57 -19.06
C SER A 114 -5.11 -5.07 -18.80
N PHE A 115 -6.08 -5.59 -18.05
CA PHE A 115 -6.21 -7.01 -17.74
C PHE A 115 -7.65 -7.47 -17.98
N PRO A 116 -8.07 -7.61 -19.25
CA PRO A 116 -9.42 -8.05 -19.58
C PRO A 116 -9.75 -9.40 -18.92
N GLY A 117 -10.96 -9.53 -18.37
CA GLY A 117 -11.39 -10.73 -17.64
C GLY A 117 -10.92 -10.82 -16.19
N VAL A 118 -10.11 -9.86 -15.72
CA VAL A 118 -9.74 -9.74 -14.30
C VAL A 118 -10.46 -8.54 -13.70
N THR A 119 -11.50 -8.81 -12.90
CA THR A 119 -12.21 -7.79 -12.13
C THR A 119 -11.22 -6.96 -11.32
N THR A 120 -11.26 -5.64 -11.51
CA THR A 120 -10.39 -4.72 -10.79
C THR A 120 -11.20 -3.85 -9.84
N VAL A 121 -10.80 -3.81 -8.57
CA VAL A 121 -11.32 -2.87 -7.58
C VAL A 121 -10.32 -1.74 -7.37
N TYR A 122 -10.71 -0.53 -7.72
CA TYR A 122 -9.94 0.68 -7.44
C TYR A 122 -10.32 1.24 -6.07
N ARG A 123 -9.36 1.25 -5.14
CA ARG A 123 -9.47 1.92 -3.84
C ARG A 123 -8.97 3.34 -3.96
N LYS A 124 -9.88 4.30 -4.05
CA LYS A 124 -9.56 5.72 -4.21
C LYS A 124 -9.48 6.38 -2.84
N GLU A 125 -8.40 7.11 -2.60
CA GLU A 125 -8.25 8.07 -1.52
C GLU A 125 -8.44 9.47 -2.10
N LEU A 126 -9.56 10.12 -1.77
CA LEU A 126 -9.90 11.46 -2.22
C LEU A 126 -9.38 12.46 -1.18
N VAL A 127 -8.44 13.31 -1.59
CA VAL A 127 -7.76 14.29 -0.73
C VAL A 127 -8.27 15.68 -1.06
N GLU A 128 -8.85 16.36 -0.09
CA GLU A 128 -9.25 17.77 -0.22
C GLU A 128 -8.00 18.66 -0.25
N CYS A 129 -7.96 19.57 -1.22
CA CYS A 129 -6.80 20.41 -1.50
C CYS A 129 -7.24 21.84 -1.78
N LYS A 130 -6.54 22.82 -1.20
CA LYS A 130 -6.75 24.25 -1.49
C LYS A 130 -5.52 24.84 -2.17
N VAL A 131 -5.71 25.44 -3.34
CA VAL A 131 -4.66 26.18 -4.04
C VAL A 131 -4.43 27.51 -3.32
N ALA A 132 -3.22 27.70 -2.80
CA ALA A 132 -2.82 28.86 -2.02
C ALA A 132 -2.46 30.08 -2.87
N THR A 133 -2.06 29.86 -4.14
CA THR A 133 -1.61 30.94 -5.04
C THR A 133 -2.65 31.23 -6.12
N THR A 134 -2.86 32.50 -6.41
CA THR A 134 -3.90 32.96 -7.34
C THR A 134 -3.45 33.03 -8.80
N GLU A 135 -2.18 32.80 -9.14
CA GLU A 135 -1.66 33.03 -10.51
C GLU A 135 -1.40 31.74 -11.32
N LYS A 136 -1.64 30.57 -10.72
CA LYS A 136 -1.49 29.27 -11.38
C LYS A 136 -2.84 28.61 -11.61
N VAL A 137 -2.86 27.58 -12.46
CA VAL A 137 -4.05 26.76 -12.77
C VAL A 137 -5.29 27.55 -13.22
N GLY A 138 -5.09 28.69 -13.89
CA GLY A 138 -6.19 29.52 -14.40
C GLY A 138 -6.88 30.40 -13.35
N LEU A 139 -6.36 30.49 -12.14
CA LEU A 139 -6.81 31.47 -11.15
C LEU A 139 -6.28 32.88 -11.50
N PRO A 140 -6.91 33.95 -10.97
CA PRO A 140 -8.21 33.97 -10.29
C PRO A 140 -9.40 33.94 -11.27
N ALA A 141 -9.13 34.03 -12.58
CA ALA A 141 -10.15 34.15 -13.62
C ALA A 141 -10.96 32.86 -13.86
N MET A 142 -10.59 31.75 -13.21
CA MET A 142 -11.15 30.41 -13.43
C MET A 142 -11.02 29.96 -14.90
N SER A 143 -9.96 30.40 -15.58
CA SER A 143 -9.71 30.07 -16.98
C SER A 143 -9.31 28.61 -17.14
N GLN A 144 -9.49 28.09 -18.36
CA GLN A 144 -8.96 26.78 -18.70
C GLN A 144 -7.43 26.80 -18.60
N TRP A 145 -6.88 25.67 -18.19
CA TRP A 145 -5.45 25.52 -17.98
C TRP A 145 -5.01 24.14 -18.46
N ASN A 146 -3.74 23.96 -18.80
CA ASN A 146 -3.21 22.67 -19.21
C ASN A 146 -1.79 22.47 -18.70
N ALA A 147 -1.38 21.21 -18.62
CA ALA A 147 -0.02 20.79 -18.29
C ALA A 147 0.35 19.54 -19.08
N THR A 148 1.63 19.43 -19.43
CA THR A 148 2.20 18.26 -20.10
C THR A 148 2.96 17.42 -19.08
N ASP A 149 2.64 16.13 -18.99
CA ASP A 149 3.28 15.19 -18.07
C ASP A 149 4.65 14.70 -18.60
N PRO A 150 5.48 14.00 -17.79
CA PRO A 150 6.78 13.49 -18.23
C PRO A 150 6.72 12.48 -19.38
N GLN A 151 5.55 11.90 -19.68
CA GLN A 151 5.34 11.01 -20.82
C GLN A 151 4.95 11.78 -22.09
N GLY A 152 4.78 13.11 -22.00
CA GLY A 152 4.41 13.99 -23.10
C GLY A 152 2.90 14.10 -23.32
N ASN A 153 2.05 13.55 -22.45
CA ASN A 153 0.61 13.74 -22.57
C ASN A 153 0.23 15.11 -22.04
N THR A 154 -0.55 15.87 -22.81
CA THR A 154 -1.08 17.17 -22.37
C THR A 154 -2.49 17.01 -21.83
N LYS A 155 -2.67 17.38 -20.56
CA LYS A 155 -3.95 17.34 -19.85
C LYS A 155 -4.54 18.73 -19.76
N PHE A 156 -5.84 18.84 -20.03
CA PHE A 156 -6.57 20.09 -20.02
C PHE A 156 -7.58 20.09 -18.87
N PHE A 157 -7.63 21.20 -18.16
CA PHE A 157 -8.38 21.36 -16.94
C PHE A 157 -9.31 22.57 -17.00
N THR A 158 -10.43 22.46 -16.29
CA THR A 158 -11.43 23.52 -16.19
C THR A 158 -12.01 23.57 -14.78
N TRP A 159 -12.45 24.75 -14.35
CA TRP A 159 -13.06 24.97 -13.05
C TRP A 159 -14.57 24.80 -13.11
N LEU A 160 -15.11 23.83 -12.38
CA LEU A 160 -16.54 23.55 -12.30
C LEU A 160 -17.05 23.70 -10.87
N THR A 161 -18.25 24.23 -10.68
CA THR A 161 -18.97 24.05 -9.41
C THR A 161 -19.29 22.57 -9.20
N ASP A 162 -19.56 22.17 -7.95
CA ASP A 162 -19.93 20.78 -7.64
C ASP A 162 -21.14 20.32 -8.46
N ALA A 163 -22.16 21.18 -8.62
CA ALA A 163 -23.34 20.90 -9.42
C ALA A 163 -23.02 20.71 -10.92
N GLU A 164 -22.15 21.54 -11.50
CA GLU A 164 -21.69 21.39 -12.88
C GLU A 164 -20.90 20.10 -13.08
N ALA A 165 -20.01 19.76 -12.13
CA ALA A 165 -19.21 18.54 -12.18
C ALA A 165 -20.08 17.28 -12.05
N GLU A 166 -21.05 17.27 -11.12
CA GLU A 166 -22.02 16.18 -10.96
C GLU A 166 -22.93 16.02 -12.19
N ALA A 167 -23.39 17.13 -12.79
CA ALA A 167 -24.15 17.10 -14.04
C ALA A 167 -23.34 16.48 -15.20
N LYS A 168 -22.02 16.65 -15.18
CA LYS A 168 -21.07 15.98 -16.08
C LYS A 168 -20.63 14.59 -15.61
N LYS A 169 -21.28 14.04 -14.58
CA LYS A 169 -20.99 12.71 -14.01
C LYS A 169 -19.57 12.55 -13.45
N VAL A 170 -18.93 13.65 -13.06
CA VAL A 170 -17.66 13.60 -12.33
C VAL A 170 -17.94 13.03 -10.94
N LYS A 171 -17.17 12.03 -10.53
CA LYS A 171 -17.34 11.37 -9.21
C LYS A 171 -16.69 12.21 -8.11
N LEU A 172 -17.50 12.95 -7.36
CA LEU A 172 -17.03 13.88 -6.30
C LEU A 172 -17.03 13.29 -4.89
N LYS A 173 -17.87 12.28 -4.64
CA LYS A 173 -18.13 11.68 -3.32
C LYS A 173 -18.34 10.17 -3.44
N VAL A 174 -18.14 9.50 -2.33
CA VAL A 174 -18.49 8.09 -2.12
C VAL A 174 -20.01 7.96 -2.13
N GLN A 175 -20.51 7.10 -3.00
CA GLN A 175 -21.90 6.66 -2.95
C GLN A 175 -21.98 5.45 -2.00
N GLY A 176 -22.62 5.65 -0.85
CA GLY A 176 -22.91 4.58 0.12
C GLY A 176 -21.82 4.30 1.16
N SER A 177 -22.26 3.96 2.37
CA SER A 177 -21.40 3.41 3.44
C SER A 177 -21.18 1.92 3.15
N HIS A 178 -20.16 1.59 2.37
CA HIS A 178 -19.84 0.20 2.08
C HIS A 178 -18.60 -0.22 2.87
N ILE A 179 -18.77 -1.13 3.82
CA ILE A 179 -17.66 -1.86 4.43
C ILE A 179 -17.07 -2.75 3.34
N SER A 180 -15.78 -2.57 3.04
CA SER A 180 -15.05 -3.41 2.08
C SER A 180 -15.22 -4.89 2.43
N THR A 181 -15.73 -5.69 1.48
CA THR A 181 -15.83 -7.15 1.60
C THR A 181 -14.57 -7.87 1.15
N LEU A 182 -13.57 -7.12 0.68
CA LEU A 182 -12.32 -7.67 0.20
C LEU A 182 -11.48 -8.21 1.37
N VAL A 183 -11.24 -9.51 1.35
CA VAL A 183 -10.44 -10.24 2.32
C VAL A 183 -9.21 -10.84 1.66
N ARG A 184 -8.22 -11.19 2.49
CA ARG A 184 -7.00 -11.84 2.02
C ARG A 184 -7.31 -13.30 1.70
N ALA A 185 -6.72 -13.83 0.64
CA ALA A 185 -6.76 -15.27 0.41
C ALA A 185 -5.91 -15.96 1.50
N PRO A 186 -6.42 -17.01 2.16
CA PRO A 186 -5.56 -17.85 3.00
C PRO A 186 -4.54 -18.55 2.10
N ILE A 187 -3.26 -18.44 2.44
CA ILE A 187 -2.15 -19.00 1.67
C ILE A 187 -1.34 -19.83 2.65
N GLY A 188 -1.43 -21.16 2.60
CA GLY A 188 -0.68 -22.02 3.54
C GLY A 188 -1.30 -23.40 3.74
N LEU A 189 -0.71 -24.17 4.65
CA LEU A 189 -1.20 -25.49 5.04
C LEU A 189 -2.00 -25.36 6.36
N ASP A 190 -3.17 -25.99 6.40
CA ASP A 190 -3.86 -26.25 7.68
C ASP A 190 -3.06 -27.23 8.55
N GLU A 191 -3.51 -27.44 9.78
CA GLU A 191 -2.74 -28.20 10.78
C GLU A 191 -2.54 -29.67 10.37
N GLU A 192 -3.54 -30.27 9.72
CA GLU A 192 -3.52 -31.66 9.27
C GLU A 192 -2.60 -31.82 8.07
N ALA A 193 -2.76 -30.98 7.04
CA ALA A 193 -1.90 -30.97 5.86
C ALA A 193 -0.45 -30.62 6.23
N LEU A 194 -0.23 -29.71 7.18
CA LEU A 194 1.10 -29.37 7.68
C LEU A 194 1.76 -30.58 8.36
N LYS A 195 1.01 -31.30 9.20
CA LYS A 195 1.51 -32.50 9.87
C LYS A 195 1.95 -33.56 8.87
N GLU A 196 1.11 -33.86 7.87
CA GLU A 196 1.43 -34.82 6.81
C GLU A 196 2.66 -34.39 6.01
N TYR A 197 2.72 -33.10 5.65
CA TYR A 197 3.85 -32.53 4.94
C TYR A 197 5.17 -32.66 5.72
N LEU A 198 5.17 -32.36 7.02
CA LEU A 198 6.38 -32.47 7.86
C LEU A 198 6.81 -33.94 8.05
N VAL A 199 5.87 -34.85 8.28
CA VAL A 199 6.17 -36.29 8.45
C VAL A 199 6.74 -36.89 7.16
N SER A 200 6.18 -36.56 6.00
CA SER A 200 6.70 -37.04 4.70
C SER A 200 8.13 -36.57 4.41
N HIS A 201 8.61 -35.54 5.11
CA HIS A 201 9.98 -35.03 5.03
C HIS A 201 10.81 -35.38 6.28
N SER A 202 10.43 -36.43 7.00
CA SER A 202 11.17 -36.97 8.15
C SER A 202 11.36 -35.97 9.30
N ILE A 203 10.45 -35.01 9.47
CA ILE A 203 10.44 -34.09 10.61
C ILE A 203 9.61 -34.68 11.75
N ASP A 204 10.21 -34.75 12.94
CA ASP A 204 9.53 -35.26 14.14
C ASP A 204 8.53 -34.22 14.68
N VAL A 205 7.28 -34.36 14.26
CA VAL A 205 6.17 -33.50 14.67
C VAL A 205 5.87 -33.56 16.17
N LYS A 206 6.32 -34.60 16.91
CA LYS A 206 6.08 -34.71 18.35
C LYS A 206 6.83 -33.65 19.15
N LYS A 207 7.88 -33.06 18.58
CA LYS A 207 8.66 -31.99 19.23
C LYS A 207 7.95 -30.64 19.25
N PHE A 208 6.92 -30.44 18.43
CA PHE A 208 6.14 -29.21 18.40
C PHE A 208 5.26 -29.08 19.64
N GLY A 209 5.26 -27.90 20.27
CA GLY A 209 4.53 -27.62 21.50
C GLY A 209 5.24 -28.07 22.78
N GLN A 210 6.47 -28.58 22.67
CA GLN A 210 7.33 -28.97 23.80
C GLN A 210 8.43 -27.93 24.02
N ASP A 211 8.96 -27.80 25.24
CA ASP A 211 10.16 -26.99 25.57
C ASP A 211 10.17 -25.55 25.04
N GLY A 212 9.00 -24.91 25.00
CA GLY A 212 8.84 -23.54 24.49
C GLY A 212 8.93 -23.41 22.95
N THR A 213 8.90 -24.52 22.22
CA THR A 213 8.67 -24.54 20.77
C THR A 213 7.21 -24.21 20.44
N LYS A 214 6.95 -23.83 19.18
CA LYS A 214 5.57 -23.61 18.71
C LYS A 214 4.84 -24.94 18.57
N SER A 215 3.55 -24.93 18.83
CA SER A 215 2.64 -26.01 18.42
C SER A 215 2.45 -26.04 16.90
N LEU A 216 1.99 -27.18 16.37
CA LEU A 216 1.62 -27.29 14.96
C LEU A 216 0.49 -26.32 14.59
N LYS A 217 -0.51 -26.15 15.47
CA LYS A 217 -1.57 -25.17 15.29
C LYS A 217 -1.06 -23.75 15.13
N GLU A 218 -0.10 -23.33 15.96
CA GLU A 218 0.53 -22.01 15.83
C GLU A 218 1.33 -21.90 14.54
N PHE A 219 2.06 -22.94 14.15
CA PHE A 219 2.83 -22.93 12.92
C PHE A 219 1.93 -22.88 11.68
N SER A 220 0.88 -23.70 11.63
CA SER A 220 -0.15 -23.65 10.59
C SER A 220 -0.82 -22.27 10.55
N SER A 221 -1.14 -21.68 11.71
CA SER A 221 -1.69 -20.33 11.78
C SER A 221 -0.73 -19.29 11.19
N GLU A 222 0.58 -19.41 11.43
CA GLU A 222 1.59 -18.54 10.81
C GLU A 222 1.67 -18.76 9.29
N LEU A 223 1.59 -20.01 8.82
CA LEU A 223 1.57 -20.32 7.40
C LEU A 223 0.33 -19.72 6.74
N ILE A 224 -0.88 -19.97 7.25
CA ILE A 224 -2.15 -19.47 6.69
C ILE A 224 -2.21 -17.94 6.67
N LYS A 225 -1.73 -17.28 7.74
CA LYS A 225 -1.57 -15.81 7.79
C LYS A 225 -0.40 -15.33 6.91
N GLY A 226 0.43 -16.27 6.49
CA GLY A 226 1.64 -16.13 5.69
C GLY A 226 2.72 -15.26 6.32
N GLU A 227 2.77 -15.31 7.64
CA GLU A 227 3.88 -14.77 8.44
C GLU A 227 5.18 -15.54 8.19
N THR A 228 5.07 -16.80 7.77
CA THR A 228 6.18 -17.66 7.33
C THR A 228 5.75 -18.48 6.12
N ARG A 229 6.71 -19.05 5.40
CA ARG A 229 6.47 -20.03 4.33
C ARG A 229 7.46 -21.20 4.41
N LEU A 230 7.04 -22.35 3.92
CA LEU A 230 7.92 -23.50 3.70
C LEU A 230 8.49 -23.44 2.28
N LEU A 231 9.80 -23.67 2.17
CA LEU A 231 10.49 -23.77 0.88
C LEU A 231 11.27 -25.08 0.87
N GLN A 232 10.92 -25.99 -0.04
CA GLN A 232 11.76 -27.14 -0.34
C GLN A 232 12.84 -26.72 -1.33
N VAL A 233 14.11 -26.84 -0.93
CA VAL A 233 15.25 -26.57 -1.81
C VAL A 233 15.58 -27.82 -2.64
N SER A 234 16.44 -27.68 -3.66
CA SER A 234 16.79 -28.78 -4.57
C SER A 234 17.39 -30.02 -3.89
N SER A 235 17.95 -29.86 -2.68
CA SER A 235 18.44 -30.98 -1.86
C SER A 235 17.33 -31.80 -1.18
N GLY A 236 16.06 -31.38 -1.29
CA GLY A 236 14.93 -31.96 -0.58
C GLY A 236 14.73 -31.44 0.85
N GLU A 237 15.67 -30.66 1.38
CA GLU A 237 15.55 -30.01 2.68
C GLU A 237 14.42 -28.96 2.68
N ILE A 238 13.65 -28.90 3.78
CA ILE A 238 12.64 -27.85 3.98
C ILE A 238 13.23 -26.73 4.83
N LEU A 239 13.12 -25.51 4.31
CA LEU A 239 13.44 -24.27 5.02
C LEU A 239 12.16 -23.56 5.45
N VAL A 240 12.17 -22.99 6.65
CA VAL A 240 11.18 -22.00 7.07
C VAL A 240 11.70 -20.63 6.69
N ILE A 241 11.04 -19.95 5.75
CA ILE A 241 11.40 -18.60 5.36
C ILE A 241 10.51 -17.61 6.10
N THR A 242 11.13 -16.68 6.83
CA THR A 242 10.45 -15.57 7.49
C THR A 242 10.91 -14.26 6.86
N GLU A 243 10.00 -13.58 6.16
CA GLU A 243 10.27 -12.24 5.63
C GLU A 243 9.93 -11.21 6.73
N VAL A 244 10.87 -10.35 7.09
CA VAL A 244 10.70 -9.32 8.12
C VAL A 244 10.91 -7.96 7.49
N VAL A 245 10.03 -7.00 7.75
CA VAL A 245 10.27 -5.60 7.42
C VAL A 245 10.66 -4.87 8.69
N MET A 246 11.77 -4.14 8.62
CA MET A 246 12.25 -3.23 9.66
C MET A 246 12.09 -1.80 9.14
N LEU A 247 11.43 -0.95 9.91
CA LEU A 247 11.18 0.44 9.56
C LEU A 247 12.01 1.35 10.46
N ILE A 248 13.08 1.91 9.89
CA ILE A 248 13.91 2.90 10.57
C ILE A 248 13.28 4.27 10.35
N LEU A 249 12.71 4.84 11.42
CA LEU A 249 12.14 6.18 11.39
C LEU A 249 13.13 7.19 11.93
N HIS A 250 13.40 8.23 11.15
CA HIS A 250 14.25 9.35 11.51
C HIS A 250 13.44 10.62 11.68
N ASN A 251 13.75 11.40 12.71
CA ASN A 251 13.34 12.79 12.79
C ASN A 251 14.40 13.65 12.04
N PRO A 252 14.05 14.32 10.93
CA PRO A 252 15.01 15.10 10.17
C PRO A 252 15.54 16.32 10.93
N GLU A 253 14.80 16.83 11.92
CA GLU A 253 15.21 17.99 12.74
C GLU A 253 16.18 17.59 13.84
N SER A 254 15.79 16.63 14.70
CA SER A 254 16.64 16.21 15.83
C SER A 254 17.74 15.21 15.44
N LYS A 255 17.65 14.62 14.24
CA LYS A 255 18.52 13.52 13.75
C LYS A 255 18.41 12.23 14.58
N GLU A 256 17.39 12.12 15.42
CA GLU A 256 17.16 10.93 16.24
C GLU A 256 16.49 9.82 15.43
N THR A 257 16.65 8.58 15.92
CA THR A 257 16.05 7.39 15.33
C THR A 257 15.10 6.75 16.34
N LEU A 258 13.89 6.39 15.90
CA LEU A 258 12.93 5.71 16.76
C LEU A 258 13.37 4.26 17.01
N VAL A 259 13.52 3.90 18.29
CA VAL A 259 13.88 2.56 18.75
C VAL A 259 12.90 2.12 19.82
N GLN A 260 12.42 0.88 19.74
CA GLN A 260 11.65 0.26 20.81
C GLN A 260 12.60 -0.16 21.95
N THR A 261 12.44 0.45 23.12
CA THR A 261 13.27 0.22 24.31
C THR A 261 12.70 -0.82 25.28
N ALA A 262 11.38 -1.06 25.22
CA ALA A 262 10.72 -2.07 26.03
C ALA A 262 9.40 -2.55 25.39
N GLN A 263 8.88 -3.67 25.89
CA GLN A 263 7.53 -4.17 25.59
C GLN A 263 6.88 -4.67 26.87
N MET A 264 5.66 -4.22 27.14
CA MET A 264 4.81 -4.73 28.21
C MET A 264 3.68 -5.56 27.62
N TRP A 265 3.42 -6.72 28.21
CA TRP A 265 2.29 -7.59 27.85
C TRP A 265 1.07 -7.31 28.75
N PRO A 266 -0.14 -7.74 28.35
CA PRO A 266 -1.35 -7.53 29.16
C PRO A 266 -1.29 -8.11 30.59
N ASP A 267 -0.42 -9.09 30.82
CA ASP A 267 -0.17 -9.68 32.15
C ASP A 267 0.82 -8.86 33.02
N GLY A 268 1.23 -7.68 32.54
CA GLY A 268 2.17 -6.78 33.22
C GLY A 268 3.63 -7.17 33.06
N LYS A 269 3.95 -8.32 32.44
CA LYS A 269 5.35 -8.68 32.16
C LYS A 269 5.95 -7.63 31.25
N THR A 270 7.21 -7.29 31.49
CA THR A 270 7.97 -6.35 30.68
C THR A 270 9.25 -7.00 30.18
N SER A 271 9.66 -6.69 28.96
CA SER A 271 10.98 -7.00 28.43
C SER A 271 11.68 -5.73 27.99
N HIS A 272 12.96 -5.61 28.33
CA HIS A 272 13.82 -4.56 27.79
C HIS A 272 14.43 -5.03 26.48
N GLN A 273 14.39 -4.18 25.46
CA GLN A 273 14.89 -4.48 24.13
C GLN A 273 15.51 -3.21 23.53
N ALA A 274 16.31 -3.33 22.49
CA ALA A 274 16.78 -2.19 21.71
C ALA A 274 16.65 -2.55 20.23
N ARG A 275 15.43 -2.42 19.71
CA ARG A 275 15.12 -2.88 18.35
C ARG A 275 14.39 -1.82 17.52
N ILE A 276 14.68 -1.85 16.23
CA ILE A 276 13.92 -1.10 15.24
C ILE A 276 12.49 -1.68 15.16
N PRO A 277 11.45 -0.83 15.04
CA PRO A 277 10.10 -1.30 14.77
C PRO A 277 10.05 -2.23 13.55
N GLY A 278 9.37 -3.36 13.70
CA GLY A 278 9.39 -4.39 12.67
C GLY A 278 8.22 -5.35 12.76
N ALA A 279 7.90 -5.95 11.62
CA ALA A 279 6.85 -6.95 11.51
C ALA A 279 7.21 -7.99 10.45
N LYS A 280 6.69 -9.21 10.62
CA LYS A 280 6.73 -10.20 9.54
C LYS A 280 5.86 -9.72 8.38
N ARG A 281 6.39 -9.77 7.16
CA ARG A 281 5.67 -9.46 5.91
C ARG A 281 4.71 -10.60 5.61
N ARG A 282 3.46 -10.28 5.31
CA ARG A 282 2.46 -11.26 4.86
C ARG A 282 2.59 -11.51 3.34
N PRO A 283 2.07 -12.60 2.76
CA PRO A 283 2.31 -12.94 1.35
C PRO A 283 1.51 -12.05 0.40
N ASP A 284 0.40 -11.49 0.88
CA ASP A 284 -0.48 -10.59 0.14
C ASP A 284 -0.06 -9.11 0.23
N GLU A 285 1.07 -8.83 0.87
CA GLU A 285 1.60 -7.48 1.00
C GLU A 285 3.07 -7.40 0.58
N ASN A 286 3.43 -6.34 -0.13
CA ASN A 286 4.82 -6.00 -0.35
C ASN A 286 5.43 -5.41 0.94
N GLN A 287 6.74 -5.13 0.90
CA GLN A 287 7.46 -4.60 2.06
C GLN A 287 6.95 -3.22 2.53
N PHE A 288 6.48 -2.36 1.62
CA PHE A 288 5.99 -1.02 1.95
C PHE A 288 4.62 -1.03 2.62
N LEU A 289 3.77 -1.98 2.26
CA LEU A 289 2.49 -2.23 2.91
C LEU A 289 2.67 -2.76 4.33
N CYS A 290 3.67 -3.63 4.52
CA CYS A 290 4.09 -4.03 5.85
C CYS A 290 4.62 -2.82 6.66
N ALA A 291 5.41 -1.92 6.06
CA ALA A 291 5.88 -0.70 6.72
C ALA A 291 4.72 0.22 7.13
N ARG A 292 3.73 0.45 6.26
CA ARG A 292 2.50 1.19 6.60
C ARG A 292 1.71 0.53 7.73
N ARG A 293 1.65 -0.81 7.73
CA ARG A 293 1.03 -1.56 8.83
C ARG A 293 1.79 -1.41 10.15
N ILE A 294 3.12 -1.34 10.12
CA ILE A 294 3.95 -1.03 11.31
C ILE A 294 3.59 0.37 11.84
N LEU A 295 3.60 1.39 10.98
CA LEU A 295 3.19 2.76 11.34
C LEU A 295 1.83 2.78 12.02
N LYS A 296 0.81 2.22 11.36
CA LYS A 296 -0.57 2.32 11.82
C LYS A 296 -0.91 1.45 13.04
N ARG A 297 -0.39 0.21 13.08
CA ARG A 297 -0.84 -0.80 14.07
C ARG A 297 0.10 -0.98 15.25
N GLN A 298 1.38 -0.64 15.09
CA GLN A 298 2.36 -0.76 16.18
C GLN A 298 2.74 0.60 16.75
N LEU A 299 2.91 1.61 15.89
CA LEU A 299 3.40 2.92 16.31
C LEU A 299 2.29 3.96 16.48
N GLU A 300 1.08 3.66 15.97
CA GLU A 300 -0.07 4.57 15.96
C GLU A 300 0.23 5.93 15.29
N ILE A 301 1.14 5.91 14.30
CA ILE A 301 1.51 7.06 13.50
C ILE A 301 0.69 7.04 12.19
N ASP A 302 0.13 8.19 11.81
CA ASP A 302 -0.49 8.36 10.49
C ASP A 302 0.57 8.13 9.39
N GLU A 303 0.28 7.27 8.42
CA GLU A 303 1.19 7.02 7.31
C GLU A 303 1.49 8.30 6.50
N ASN A 304 0.58 9.27 6.46
CA ASN A 304 0.77 10.55 5.77
C ASN A 304 1.68 11.52 6.53
N ALA A 305 2.03 11.22 7.79
CA ALA A 305 3.03 11.95 8.57
C ALA A 305 4.45 11.41 8.38
N VAL A 306 4.64 10.39 7.54
CA VAL A 306 5.95 9.76 7.30
C VAL A 306 6.22 9.63 5.81
N ARG A 307 7.33 10.21 5.33
CA ARG A 307 7.84 9.96 3.98
C ARG A 307 8.63 8.67 3.98
N ILE A 308 8.11 7.63 3.33
CA ILE A 308 8.82 6.36 3.18
C ILE A 308 9.75 6.44 1.96
N SER A 309 11.01 6.04 2.13
CA SER A 309 11.96 5.94 1.02
C SER A 309 11.64 4.74 0.14
N GLN A 310 11.85 4.90 -1.16
CA GLN A 310 11.81 3.80 -2.13
C GLN A 310 12.99 2.84 -1.96
N ASP A 311 14.10 3.27 -1.37
CA ASP A 311 15.29 2.45 -1.17
C ASP A 311 15.06 1.39 -0.09
N VAL A 312 15.30 0.13 -0.44
CA VAL A 312 15.10 -1.01 0.44
C VAL A 312 16.42 -1.76 0.62
N GLY A 313 16.93 -1.77 1.85
CA GLY A 313 18.04 -2.64 2.24
C GLY A 313 17.61 -4.09 2.35
N TYR A 314 18.52 -5.02 2.07
CA TYR A 314 18.29 -6.46 2.18
C TYR A 314 19.34 -7.10 3.10
N ILE A 315 18.88 -7.89 4.05
CA ILE A 315 19.73 -8.71 4.93
C ILE A 315 19.14 -10.11 4.95
N GLU A 316 19.96 -11.13 4.72
CA GLU A 316 19.57 -12.53 4.88
C GLU A 316 20.42 -13.15 6.01
N GLU A 317 19.76 -13.85 6.93
CA GLU A 317 20.39 -14.49 8.07
C GLU A 317 19.83 -15.90 8.25
N ASP A 318 20.71 -16.89 8.25
CA ASP A 318 20.38 -18.26 8.62
C ASP A 318 20.49 -18.40 10.14
N ARG A 319 19.40 -18.81 10.78
CA ARG A 319 19.38 -19.01 12.24
C ARG A 319 18.55 -20.22 12.62
N SER A 320 19.07 -21.05 13.51
CA SER A 320 18.27 -22.07 14.18
C SER A 320 17.20 -21.38 15.04
N SER A 321 15.93 -21.54 14.68
CA SER A 321 14.82 -21.05 15.48
C SER A 321 14.37 -22.14 16.45
N LYS A 322 14.32 -21.82 17.74
CA LYS A 322 13.68 -22.69 18.74
C LYS A 322 12.21 -22.94 18.42
N GLY A 323 11.56 -22.06 17.66
CA GLY A 323 10.15 -22.17 17.32
C GLY A 323 9.82 -23.29 16.32
N TYR A 324 10.80 -23.78 15.54
CA TYR A 324 10.56 -24.76 14.47
C TYR A 324 11.52 -25.95 14.64
N PRO A 325 11.22 -26.91 15.55
CA PRO A 325 12.11 -28.01 15.83
C PRO A 325 12.38 -28.88 14.59
N GLY A 326 13.66 -29.16 14.32
CA GLY A 326 14.08 -29.96 13.16
C GLY A 326 14.13 -29.19 11.83
N LEU A 327 13.80 -27.90 11.82
CA LEU A 327 13.81 -27.08 10.60
C LEU A 327 14.82 -25.94 10.69
N LYS A 328 15.53 -25.67 9.59
CA LYS A 328 16.32 -24.44 9.45
C LYS A 328 15.40 -23.27 9.14
N THR A 329 15.72 -22.11 9.72
CA THR A 329 14.97 -20.87 9.47
C THR A 329 15.87 -19.85 8.81
N VAL A 330 15.39 -19.30 7.69
CA VAL A 330 16.03 -18.19 6.98
C VAL A 330 15.22 -16.94 7.24
N TYR A 331 15.86 -15.94 7.83
CA TYR A 331 15.27 -14.62 8.03
C TYR A 331 15.72 -13.70 6.91
N ARG A 332 14.76 -13.22 6.12
CA ARG A 332 14.98 -12.23 5.07
C ARG A 332 14.45 -10.90 5.55
N LYS A 333 15.34 -9.99 5.95
CA LYS A 333 14.98 -8.68 6.46
C LYS A 333 15.04 -7.65 5.33
N ARG A 334 13.94 -6.91 5.14
CA ARG A 334 13.90 -5.68 4.34
C ARG A 334 14.01 -4.49 5.27
N VAL A 335 14.99 -3.64 5.05
CA VAL A 335 15.23 -2.43 5.85
C VAL A 335 14.73 -1.24 5.05
N ILE A 336 13.70 -0.58 5.56
CA ILE A 336 13.08 0.58 4.95
C ILE A 336 13.36 1.78 5.83
N LYS A 337 13.75 2.90 5.23
CA LYS A 337 13.88 4.18 5.92
C LYS A 337 12.62 5.01 5.73
N GLY A 338 12.22 5.72 6.78
CA GLY A 338 11.18 6.73 6.72
C GLY A 338 11.60 7.98 7.48
N GLU A 339 11.15 9.13 7.01
CA GLU A 339 11.35 10.42 7.67
C GLU A 339 10.01 10.93 8.18
N VAL A 340 9.96 11.33 9.45
CA VAL A 340 8.80 12.02 10.00
C VAL A 340 8.73 13.40 9.36
N ILE A 341 7.56 13.75 8.85
CA ILE A 341 7.30 15.05 8.25
C ILE A 341 6.94 16.02 9.39
N PRO A 342 7.69 17.11 9.59
CA PRO A 342 7.37 18.09 10.62
C PRO A 342 5.99 18.72 10.39
N ASN A 343 5.21 18.88 11.46
CA ASN A 343 3.88 19.54 11.44
C ASN A 343 2.84 18.89 10.49
N ALA A 344 2.96 17.59 10.24
CA ALA A 344 2.13 16.85 9.28
C ALA A 344 0.73 16.47 9.76
#